data_AF-A0A951Q122-F1
#
_entry.id   AF-A0A951Q122-F1
#
_cell.length_a   1.000
_cell.length_b   1.000
_cell.length_c   1.000
_cell.angle_alpha   90.00
_cell.angle_beta   90.00
_cell.angle_gamma   90.00
#
_symmetry.space_group_name_H-M   'P 1'
#
loop_
_entity.id
_entity.type
_entity.pdbx_description
1 polymer ?
#
loop_
_entity_poly.entity_id
_entity_poly.type
_entity_poly.pdbx_seq_one_letter_code
_entity_poly.pdbx_strand_id
1 'polypeptide(L)'
;MKLFNSLLLVLIIVLNFMFAEPSLADPPKITKSPDYVEVTKSLDILQGQLAATKSGQARSETLSAEDLQKKIDELSFQKYALEKGINWGQCRNETDKTIAVYGPKPKKPKTPYDNTLYFLGAGQATPTNWDCQGIYLPNDTKLTSLNTDPNQQLEGAIAIKIFKGTQLIAKNDPETGALELNISPSKFFKSGEINWYIPNVSERNIAFRVPDVPLGGEEETD
;
A
#
# COMPACT_ATOMS: atom_id res chain seq x y z
N MET A 1 30.35 47.06 -26.53
CA MET A 1 28.98 46.85 -26.00
C MET A 1 28.34 45.56 -26.49
N LYS A 2 28.27 45.27 -27.81
CA LYS A 2 27.63 44.03 -28.30
C LYS A 2 28.28 42.72 -27.82
N LEU A 3 29.61 42.64 -27.80
CA LEU A 3 30.34 41.43 -27.36
C LEU A 3 30.20 41.15 -25.86
N PHE A 4 30.19 42.20 -25.03
CA PHE A 4 30.00 42.07 -23.58
C PHE A 4 28.58 41.59 -23.25
N ASN A 5 27.56 42.11 -23.95
CA ASN A 5 26.18 41.68 -23.77
C ASN A 5 25.97 40.22 -24.23
N SER A 6 26.62 39.78 -25.31
CA SER A 6 26.60 38.37 -25.72
C SER A 6 27.28 37.45 -24.71
N LEU A 7 28.43 37.87 -24.14
CA LEU A 7 29.13 37.10 -23.12
C LEU A 7 28.26 36.95 -21.85
N LEU A 8 27.61 38.03 -21.43
CA LEU A 8 26.71 38.05 -20.28
C LEU A 8 25.51 37.11 -20.50
N LEU A 9 24.93 37.13 -21.70
CA LEU A 9 23.80 36.27 -22.05
C LEU A 9 24.18 34.79 -22.01
N VAL A 10 25.34 34.43 -22.55
CA VAL A 10 25.86 33.05 -22.50
C VAL A 10 26.13 32.63 -21.07
N LEU A 11 26.72 33.51 -20.25
CA LEU A 11 26.99 33.23 -18.83
C LEU A 11 25.69 32.96 -18.05
N ILE A 12 24.63 33.74 -18.30
CA ILE A 12 23.31 33.56 -17.66
C ILE A 12 22.69 32.22 -18.08
N ILE A 13 22.81 31.84 -19.36
CA ILE A 13 22.31 30.54 -19.84
C ILE A 13 23.06 29.39 -19.16
N VAL A 14 24.40 29.47 -19.08
CA VAL A 14 25.22 28.44 -18.42
C VAL A 14 24.93 28.35 -16.91
N LEU A 15 24.76 29.49 -16.22
CA LEU A 15 24.35 29.49 -14.82
C LEU A 15 22.99 28.80 -14.64
N ASN A 16 22.01 29.09 -15.49
CA ASN A 16 20.70 28.42 -15.42
C ASN A 16 20.81 26.91 -15.61
N PHE A 17 21.72 26.42 -16.47
CA PHE A 17 21.98 24.97 -16.59
C PHE A 17 22.72 24.37 -15.38
N MET A 18 23.50 25.15 -14.62
CA MET A 18 24.16 24.66 -13.40
C MET A 18 23.24 24.62 -12.17
N PHE A 19 22.16 25.43 -12.16
CA PHE A 19 21.19 25.48 -11.06
C PHE A 19 19.84 24.83 -11.39
N ALA A 20 19.58 24.46 -12.66
CA ALA A 20 18.44 23.63 -13.01
C ALA A 20 18.61 22.25 -12.37
N GLU A 21 17.57 21.80 -11.66
CA GLU A 21 17.53 20.46 -11.08
C GLU A 21 17.84 19.39 -12.14
N PRO A 22 18.49 18.28 -11.76
CA PRO A 22 18.95 17.27 -12.71
C PRO A 22 17.73 16.53 -13.31
N SER A 23 17.22 17.04 -14.43
CA SER A 23 16.24 16.33 -15.28
C SER A 23 16.81 15.07 -15.96
N LEU A 24 18.11 14.80 -15.73
CA LEU A 24 18.88 13.66 -16.22
C LEU A 24 19.18 12.62 -15.12
N ALA A 25 18.61 12.76 -13.92
CA ALA A 25 18.68 11.68 -12.94
C ALA A 25 17.85 10.49 -13.47
N ASP A 26 18.51 9.35 -13.69
CA ASP A 26 17.81 8.09 -13.97
C ASP A 26 16.72 7.91 -12.90
N PRO A 27 15.45 7.70 -13.28
CA PRO A 27 14.42 7.43 -12.30
C PRO A 27 14.86 6.27 -11.42
N PRO A 28 14.63 6.32 -10.10
CA PRO A 28 15.04 5.26 -9.19
C PRO A 28 14.53 3.92 -9.73
N LYS A 29 15.44 2.97 -9.94
CA LYS A 29 15.13 1.70 -10.58
C LYS A 29 14.07 0.97 -9.74
N ILE A 30 12.82 0.99 -10.18
CA ILE A 30 11.68 0.31 -9.53
C ILE A 30 12.00 -1.17 -9.27
N THR A 31 12.85 -1.76 -10.12
CA THR A 31 13.37 -3.14 -9.99
C THR A 31 14.10 -3.44 -8.68
N LYS A 32 14.56 -2.41 -7.96
CA LYS A 32 15.22 -2.54 -6.65
C LYS A 32 14.28 -2.29 -5.46
N SER A 33 13.04 -1.87 -5.71
CA SER A 33 12.10 -1.63 -4.61
C SER A 33 11.71 -2.96 -3.94
N PRO A 34 11.55 -2.99 -2.60
CA PRO A 34 11.18 -4.21 -1.90
C PRO A 34 9.90 -4.85 -2.43
N ASP A 35 8.88 -4.03 -2.74
CA ASP A 35 7.59 -4.52 -3.23
C ASP A 35 7.71 -5.11 -4.65
N TYR A 36 8.49 -4.50 -5.56
CA TYR A 36 8.71 -5.07 -6.89
C TYR A 36 9.42 -6.43 -6.83
N VAL A 37 10.44 -6.54 -5.98
CA VAL A 37 11.19 -7.79 -5.77
C VAL A 37 10.26 -8.87 -5.21
N GLU A 38 9.39 -8.51 -4.26
CA GLU A 38 8.44 -9.43 -3.65
C GLU A 38 7.39 -9.92 -4.65
N VAL A 39 6.79 -9.01 -5.43
CA VAL A 39 5.78 -9.35 -6.44
C VAL A 39 6.39 -10.23 -7.54
N THR A 40 7.58 -9.87 -8.04
CA THR A 40 8.25 -10.64 -9.10
C THR A 40 8.58 -12.06 -8.62
N LYS A 41 9.13 -12.20 -7.41
CA LYS A 41 9.42 -13.52 -6.83
C LYS A 41 8.15 -14.36 -6.65
N SER A 42 7.06 -13.74 -6.21
CA SER A 42 5.78 -14.42 -6.02
C SER A 42 5.19 -14.91 -7.35
N LEU A 43 5.31 -14.10 -8.41
CA LEU A 43 4.90 -14.48 -9.76
C LEU A 43 5.70 -15.68 -10.28
N ASP A 44 7.03 -15.66 -10.15
CA ASP A 44 7.89 -16.76 -10.62
C ASP A 44 7.51 -18.09 -9.94
N ILE A 45 7.23 -18.05 -8.63
CA ILE A 45 6.78 -19.22 -7.87
C ILE A 45 5.43 -19.74 -8.38
N LEU A 46 4.44 -18.86 -8.51
CA LEU A 46 3.08 -19.25 -8.92
C LEU A 46 3.05 -19.78 -10.36
N GLN A 47 3.83 -19.18 -11.27
CA GLN A 47 3.96 -19.67 -12.64
C GLN A 47 4.58 -21.06 -12.69
N GLY A 48 5.60 -21.33 -11.86
CA GLY A 48 6.17 -22.66 -11.69
C GLY A 48 5.14 -23.67 -11.17
N GLN A 49 4.33 -23.29 -10.18
CA GLN A 49 3.25 -24.12 -9.63
C GLN A 49 2.15 -24.42 -10.67
N LEU A 50 1.75 -23.41 -11.44
CA LEU A 50 0.76 -23.58 -12.51
C LEU A 50 1.28 -24.51 -13.61
N ALA A 51 2.55 -24.37 -14.00
CA ALA A 51 3.18 -25.27 -14.97
C ALA A 51 3.22 -26.72 -14.46
N ALA A 52 3.59 -26.92 -13.20
CA ALA A 52 3.61 -28.24 -12.56
C ALA A 52 2.21 -28.86 -12.39
N THR A 53 1.19 -28.03 -12.17
CA THR A 53 -0.21 -28.46 -12.07
C THR A 53 -0.73 -28.89 -13.45
N LYS A 54 -0.43 -28.11 -14.50
CA LYS A 54 -0.80 -28.43 -15.90
C LYS A 54 -0.06 -29.66 -16.44
N SER A 55 1.16 -29.94 -15.97
CA SER A 55 1.94 -31.13 -16.36
C SER A 55 1.58 -32.40 -15.56
N GLY A 56 0.67 -32.30 -14.58
CA GLY A 56 0.27 -33.42 -13.72
C GLY A 56 1.34 -33.86 -12.70
N GLN A 57 2.42 -33.09 -12.55
CA GLN A 57 3.53 -33.40 -11.64
C GLN A 57 3.29 -32.94 -10.20
N ALA A 58 2.36 -32.01 -9.99
CA ALA A 58 1.96 -31.54 -8.67
C ALA A 58 0.43 -31.53 -8.56
N ARG A 59 -0.11 -32.42 -7.71
CA ARG A 59 -1.47 -32.29 -7.20
C ARG A 59 -1.38 -31.39 -5.98
N SER A 60 -1.52 -30.09 -6.15
CA SER A 60 -1.64 -29.20 -5.00
C SER A 60 -2.98 -29.50 -4.32
N GLU A 61 -2.96 -29.92 -3.07
CA GLU A 61 -4.17 -30.26 -2.30
C GLU A 61 -5.01 -29.02 -1.91
N THR A 62 -4.57 -27.80 -2.29
CA THR A 62 -5.08 -26.55 -1.71
C THR A 62 -5.53 -25.48 -2.71
N LEU A 63 -5.15 -25.51 -3.99
CA LEU A 63 -5.55 -24.49 -4.97
C LEU A 63 -5.75 -25.10 -6.37
N SER A 64 -6.82 -24.72 -7.08
CA SER A 64 -7.07 -25.18 -8.46
C SER A 64 -6.14 -24.48 -9.46
N ALA A 65 -6.07 -24.99 -10.69
CA ALA A 65 -5.34 -24.31 -11.76
C ALA A 65 -5.96 -22.95 -12.10
N GLU A 66 -7.29 -22.81 -12.01
CA GLU A 66 -7.97 -21.52 -12.16
C GLU A 66 -7.60 -20.55 -11.03
N ASP A 67 -7.55 -21.01 -9.78
CA ASP A 67 -7.18 -20.17 -8.63
C ASP A 67 -5.75 -19.64 -8.75
N LEU A 68 -4.83 -20.50 -9.20
CA LEU A 68 -3.44 -20.12 -9.47
C LEU A 68 -3.36 -19.08 -10.59
N GLN A 69 -4.09 -19.28 -11.69
CA GLN A 69 -4.12 -18.32 -12.79
C GLN A 69 -4.66 -16.97 -12.34
N LYS A 70 -5.75 -16.95 -11.57
CA LYS A 70 -6.34 -15.72 -11.03
C LYS A 70 -5.33 -14.92 -10.18
N LYS A 71 -4.59 -15.62 -9.30
CA LYS A 71 -3.54 -14.98 -8.50
C LYS A 71 -2.38 -14.45 -9.34
N ILE A 72 -2.00 -15.16 -10.40
CA ILE A 72 -0.97 -14.70 -11.34
C ILE A 72 -1.43 -13.43 -12.05
N ASP A 73 -2.68 -13.38 -12.50
CA ASP A 73 -3.22 -12.22 -13.22
C ASP A 73 -3.26 -10.99 -12.31
N GLU A 74 -3.69 -11.17 -11.05
CA GLU A 74 -3.70 -10.11 -10.03
C GLU A 74 -2.30 -9.56 -9.74
N LEU A 75 -1.32 -10.43 -9.45
CA LEU A 75 0.06 -10.00 -9.21
C LEU A 75 0.72 -9.41 -10.46
N SER A 76 0.36 -9.87 -11.65
CA SER A 76 0.88 -9.33 -12.92
C SER A 76 0.36 -7.92 -13.16
N PHE A 77 -0.93 -7.68 -12.87
CA PHE A 77 -1.51 -6.34 -12.93
C PHE A 77 -0.86 -5.40 -11.91
N GLN A 78 -0.60 -5.90 -10.70
CA GLN A 78 0.12 -5.15 -9.67
C GLN A 78 1.55 -4.78 -10.11
N LYS A 79 2.30 -5.73 -10.69
CA LYS A 79 3.63 -5.47 -11.25
C LYS A 79 3.56 -4.38 -12.33
N TYR A 80 2.57 -4.46 -13.22
CA TYR A 80 2.37 -3.46 -14.27
C TYR A 80 2.10 -2.05 -13.70
N ALA A 81 1.31 -1.94 -12.62
CA ALA A 81 1.06 -0.65 -11.96
C ALA A 81 2.35 -0.02 -11.41
N LEU A 82 3.22 -0.84 -10.79
CA LEU A 82 4.54 -0.39 -10.33
C LEU A 82 5.43 0.08 -11.49
N GLU A 83 5.46 -0.67 -12.59
CA GLU A 83 6.22 -0.32 -13.79
C GLU A 83 5.71 0.96 -14.47
N LYS A 84 4.42 1.29 -14.30
CA LYS A 84 3.82 2.55 -14.75
C LYS A 84 4.04 3.73 -13.80
N GLY A 85 4.79 3.54 -12.72
CA GLY A 85 5.13 4.60 -11.79
C GLY A 85 4.08 4.88 -10.72
N ILE A 86 3.05 4.03 -10.59
CA ILE A 86 2.13 4.09 -9.45
C ILE A 86 2.86 3.46 -8.25
N ASN A 87 3.57 4.31 -7.51
CA ASN A 87 4.46 3.89 -6.42
C ASN A 87 3.88 4.18 -5.02
N TRP A 88 2.56 4.40 -4.94
CA TRP A 88 1.79 4.54 -3.70
C TRP A 88 0.65 3.52 -3.67
N GLY A 89 0.28 3.03 -2.50
CA GLY A 89 -1.00 2.37 -2.25
C GLY A 89 -2.09 3.40 -1.94
N GLN A 90 -3.35 3.07 -2.19
CA GLN A 90 -4.49 3.89 -1.79
C GLN A 90 -5.43 3.10 -0.88
N CYS A 91 -5.90 3.73 0.18
CA CYS A 91 -6.94 3.18 1.04
C CYS A 91 -8.22 4.01 0.91
N ARG A 92 -9.35 3.33 0.76
CA ARG A 92 -10.69 3.93 0.75
C ARG A 92 -11.52 3.33 1.88
N ASN A 93 -12.11 4.21 2.67
CA ASN A 93 -13.05 3.86 3.70
C ASN A 93 -14.48 4.06 3.16
N GLU A 94 -15.18 2.97 2.89
CA GLU A 94 -16.62 2.95 2.56
C GLU A 94 -17.48 2.50 3.75
N THR A 95 -16.89 2.36 4.93
CA THR A 95 -17.61 2.12 6.18
C THR A 95 -18.33 3.39 6.64
N ASP A 96 -19.21 3.23 7.62
CA ASP A 96 -19.94 4.32 8.29
C ASP A 96 -19.15 4.96 9.45
N LYS A 97 -17.92 4.53 9.69
CA LYS A 97 -17.12 4.90 10.86
C LYS A 97 -15.66 5.17 10.49
N THR A 98 -14.91 5.83 11.38
CA THR A 98 -13.48 6.06 11.17
C THR A 98 -12.71 4.75 11.30
N ILE A 99 -11.81 4.48 10.35
CA ILE A 99 -10.86 3.36 10.41
C ILE A 99 -9.44 3.88 10.61
N ALA A 100 -8.51 3.01 11.02
CA ALA A 100 -7.10 3.35 11.09
C ALA A 100 -6.31 2.72 9.94
N VAL A 101 -5.44 3.51 9.32
CA VAL A 101 -4.60 3.12 8.19
C VAL A 101 -3.14 3.43 8.49
N TYR A 102 -2.23 2.65 7.90
CA TYR A 102 -0.80 2.90 7.97
C TYR A 102 -0.36 3.75 6.80
N GLY A 103 0.42 4.79 7.10
CA GLY A 103 0.94 5.72 6.11
C GLY A 103 2.41 6.08 6.31
N PRO A 104 2.93 6.97 5.45
CA PRO A 104 4.30 7.43 5.52
C PRO A 104 4.61 8.07 6.87
N LYS A 105 5.86 8.00 7.33
CA LYS A 105 6.28 8.75 8.53
C LYS A 105 6.24 10.26 8.25
N PRO A 106 5.86 11.08 9.22
CA PRO A 106 6.06 12.52 9.11
C PRO A 106 7.56 12.85 9.06
N LYS A 107 7.93 14.01 8.50
CA LYS A 107 9.33 14.49 8.38
C LYS A 107 10.11 14.41 9.70
N LYS A 108 9.42 14.63 10.82
CA LYS A 108 9.95 14.53 12.18
C LYS A 108 9.23 13.39 12.92
N PRO A 109 9.67 12.12 12.74
CA PRO A 109 9.02 10.98 13.37
C PRO A 109 9.18 11.05 14.89
N LYS A 110 8.09 10.82 15.61
CA LYS A 110 8.08 10.74 17.09
C LYS A 110 8.22 9.31 17.61
N THR A 111 8.22 8.33 16.70
CA THR A 111 8.20 6.91 17.02
C THR A 111 9.28 6.16 16.22
N PRO A 112 9.78 5.01 16.72
CA PRO A 112 10.79 4.21 16.02
C PRO A 112 10.22 3.29 14.94
N TYR A 113 8.89 3.20 14.82
CA TYR A 113 8.20 2.31 13.88
C TYR A 113 8.40 2.76 12.43
N ASP A 114 8.36 1.82 11.49
CA ASP A 114 8.58 2.03 10.05
C ASP A 114 7.50 2.90 9.39
N ASN A 115 6.35 3.04 10.04
CA ASN A 115 5.22 3.81 9.57
C ASN A 115 4.47 4.48 10.73
N THR A 116 3.40 5.19 10.38
CA THR A 116 2.54 5.89 11.35
C THR A 116 1.09 5.51 11.10
N LEU A 117 0.33 5.38 12.20
CA LEU A 117 -1.11 5.21 12.14
C LEU A 117 -1.79 6.55 11.91
N TYR A 118 -2.73 6.56 10.98
CA TYR A 118 -3.61 7.68 10.67
C TYR A 118 -5.06 7.20 10.73
N PHE A 119 -5.98 8.13 10.94
CA PHE A 119 -7.40 7.92 11.00
C PHE A 119 -8.05 8.41 9.70
N LEU A 120 -8.70 7.49 9.00
CA LEU A 120 -9.40 7.75 7.75
C LEU A 120 -10.91 7.74 8.02
N GLY A 121 -11.56 8.90 7.83
CA GLY A 121 -12.98 9.06 8.12
C GLY A 121 -13.88 8.27 7.17
N ALA A 122 -15.14 8.10 7.58
CA ALA A 122 -16.17 7.45 6.78
C ALA A 122 -16.31 8.11 5.39
N GLY A 123 -16.37 7.29 4.33
CA GLY A 123 -16.48 7.75 2.95
C GLY A 123 -15.20 8.34 2.33
N GLN A 124 -14.12 8.47 3.09
CA GLN A 124 -12.88 9.13 2.63
C GLN A 124 -11.92 8.16 1.94
N ALA A 125 -11.03 8.70 1.12
CA ALA A 125 -9.90 7.99 0.55
C ALA A 125 -8.60 8.73 0.84
N THR A 126 -7.50 8.00 0.96
CA THR A 126 -6.17 8.62 1.08
C THR A 126 -5.83 9.37 -0.21
N PRO A 127 -5.11 10.51 -0.13
CA PRO A 127 -4.75 11.29 -1.31
C PRO A 127 -3.89 10.54 -2.31
N THR A 128 -3.92 11.00 -3.56
CA THR A 128 -2.93 10.62 -4.57
C THR A 128 -1.52 10.96 -4.07
N ASN A 129 -0.54 10.09 -4.36
CA ASN A 129 0.86 10.20 -3.91
C ASN A 129 1.08 10.06 -2.39
N TRP A 130 0.02 9.91 -1.59
CA TRP A 130 0.14 9.51 -0.20
C TRP A 130 0.07 7.98 -0.12
N ASP A 131 1.22 7.37 0.17
CA ASP A 131 1.38 5.91 0.18
C ASP A 131 0.66 5.27 1.37
N CYS A 132 -0.58 4.83 1.14
CA CYS A 132 -1.24 3.94 2.09
C CYS A 132 -0.50 2.60 2.08
N GLN A 133 0.09 2.24 3.21
CA GLN A 133 0.90 1.04 3.36
C GLN A 133 0.10 -0.14 3.91
N GLY A 134 -1.06 0.12 4.51
CA GLY A 134 -1.90 -0.91 5.10
C GLY A 134 -3.10 -0.39 5.85
N ILE A 135 -3.93 -1.30 6.34
CA ILE A 135 -5.03 -1.03 7.25
C ILE A 135 -4.76 -1.69 8.61
N TYR A 136 -5.10 -1.00 9.69
CA TYR A 136 -5.08 -1.56 11.05
C TYR A 136 -6.48 -2.09 11.39
N LEU A 137 -6.53 -3.32 11.89
CA LEU A 137 -7.76 -3.91 12.38
C LEU A 137 -7.70 -4.07 13.91
N PRO A 138 -8.63 -3.42 14.63
CA PRO A 138 -8.85 -3.61 16.06
C PRO A 138 -9.10 -5.08 16.45
N ASN A 139 -8.93 -5.37 17.73
CA ASN A 139 -8.99 -6.74 18.27
C ASN A 139 -10.36 -7.43 18.25
N ASP A 140 -11.42 -6.66 18.08
CA ASP A 140 -12.81 -7.07 18.01
C ASP A 140 -13.38 -6.97 16.59
N THR A 141 -12.53 -6.74 15.59
CA THR A 141 -12.94 -6.66 14.18
C THR A 141 -13.38 -8.02 13.67
N LYS A 142 -14.58 -8.07 13.08
CA LYS A 142 -15.05 -9.21 12.29
C LYS A 142 -14.70 -8.97 10.82
N LEU A 143 -14.02 -9.93 10.19
CA LEU A 143 -13.64 -9.87 8.78
C LEU A 143 -14.37 -10.95 7.98
N THR A 144 -15.03 -10.57 6.89
CA THR A 144 -15.74 -11.52 6.00
C THR A 144 -14.82 -12.10 4.92
N SER A 145 -13.70 -11.44 4.60
CA SER A 145 -12.91 -11.70 3.38
C SER A 145 -11.70 -12.62 3.53
N LEU A 146 -11.54 -13.28 4.69
CA LEU A 146 -10.46 -14.24 4.82
C LEU A 146 -10.96 -15.60 4.34
N ASN A 147 -10.32 -16.17 3.32
CA ASN A 147 -10.36 -17.60 3.04
C ASN A 147 -9.68 -18.44 4.15
N THR A 148 -9.54 -17.89 5.36
CA THR A 148 -9.32 -18.68 6.56
C THR A 148 -10.68 -19.15 7.05
N ASP A 149 -10.70 -20.37 7.56
CA ASP A 149 -11.83 -21.03 8.22
C ASP A 149 -12.79 -20.01 8.90
N PRO A 150 -14.11 -20.05 8.65
CA PRO A 150 -15.08 -19.14 9.28
C PRO A 150 -15.07 -19.20 10.82
N ASN A 151 -14.35 -20.15 11.43
CA ASN A 151 -14.09 -20.23 12.87
C ASN A 151 -12.75 -19.61 13.32
N GLN A 152 -11.91 -19.13 12.40
CA GLN A 152 -10.65 -18.47 12.73
C GLN A 152 -10.91 -17.00 13.06
N GLN A 153 -11.44 -16.78 14.26
CA GLN A 153 -11.50 -15.47 14.87
C GLN A 153 -10.06 -14.92 14.99
N LEU A 154 -9.81 -13.75 14.39
CA LEU A 154 -8.51 -13.09 14.54
C LEU A 154 -8.29 -12.77 16.01
N GLU A 155 -7.42 -13.52 16.67
CA GLU A 155 -7.05 -13.27 18.05
C GLU A 155 -6.17 -12.02 18.13
N GLY A 156 -6.81 -10.91 18.53
CA GLY A 156 -6.13 -9.65 18.79
C GLY A 156 -6.08 -8.71 17.58
N ALA A 157 -5.51 -7.53 17.80
CA ALA A 157 -5.36 -6.53 16.76
C ALA A 157 -4.28 -6.95 15.75
N ILE A 158 -4.50 -6.63 14.48
CA ILE A 158 -3.61 -6.98 13.38
C ILE A 158 -3.37 -5.81 12.43
N ALA A 159 -2.26 -5.87 11.70
CA ALA A 159 -2.01 -5.02 10.55
C ALA A 159 -2.11 -5.83 9.26
N ILE A 160 -2.78 -5.26 8.27
CA ILE A 160 -2.81 -5.78 6.91
C ILE A 160 -1.92 -4.89 6.06
N LYS A 161 -0.85 -5.45 5.52
CA LYS A 161 0.01 -4.74 4.57
C LYS A 161 -0.64 -4.77 3.19
N ILE A 162 -0.66 -3.62 2.53
CA ILE A 162 -0.95 -3.52 1.11
C ILE A 162 0.31 -3.13 0.35
N PHE A 163 0.29 -3.40 -0.95
CA PHE A 163 1.41 -3.04 -1.80
C PHE A 163 1.11 -1.76 -2.58
N LYS A 164 2.18 -1.09 -3.00
CA LYS A 164 2.12 0.02 -3.94
C LYS A 164 1.44 -0.41 -5.25
N GLY A 165 0.73 0.53 -5.88
CA GLY A 165 -0.02 0.27 -7.11
C GLY A 165 -1.36 -0.43 -6.89
N THR A 166 -1.80 -0.60 -5.63
CA THR A 166 -3.10 -1.20 -5.30
C THR A 166 -4.03 -0.21 -4.61
N GLN A 167 -5.33 -0.46 -4.71
CA GLN A 167 -6.36 0.26 -3.95
C GLN A 167 -7.10 -0.73 -3.07
N LEU A 168 -6.98 -0.55 -1.75
CA LEU A 168 -7.76 -1.29 -0.76
C LEU A 168 -9.01 -0.50 -0.42
N ILE A 169 -10.16 -1.16 -0.51
CA ILE A 169 -11.47 -0.62 -0.18
C ILE A 169 -12.01 -1.43 0.99
N ALA A 170 -12.25 -0.73 2.10
CA ALA A 170 -12.86 -1.28 3.30
C ALA A 170 -14.34 -0.90 3.34
N LYS A 171 -15.24 -1.88 3.34
CA LYS A 171 -16.70 -1.69 3.38
C LYS A 171 -17.31 -2.55 4.48
N ASN A 172 -18.49 -2.16 4.99
CA ASN A 172 -19.26 -3.05 5.84
C ASN A 172 -20.14 -3.96 4.99
N ASP A 173 -20.16 -5.23 5.34
CA ASP A 173 -21.17 -6.16 4.88
C ASP A 173 -22.54 -5.71 5.44
N PRO A 174 -23.55 -5.48 4.58
CA PRO A 174 -24.82 -4.91 5.00
C PRO A 174 -25.68 -5.89 5.84
N GLU A 175 -25.41 -7.19 5.78
CA GLU A 175 -26.18 -8.21 6.50
C GLU A 175 -25.59 -8.51 7.88
N THR A 176 -24.26 -8.55 7.97
CA THR A 176 -23.51 -8.97 9.17
C THR A 176 -22.85 -7.82 9.92
N GLY A 177 -22.69 -6.66 9.27
CA GLY A 177 -21.93 -5.52 9.79
C GLY A 177 -20.42 -5.74 9.86
N ALA A 178 -19.93 -6.89 9.41
CA ALA A 178 -18.51 -7.23 9.40
C ALA A 178 -17.75 -6.43 8.33
N LEU A 179 -16.44 -6.26 8.53
CA LEU A 179 -15.59 -5.58 7.57
C LEU A 179 -15.29 -6.51 6.40
N GLU A 180 -15.48 -6.01 5.18
CA GLU A 180 -15.15 -6.67 3.94
C GLU A 180 -14.14 -5.83 3.17
N LEU A 181 -13.13 -6.50 2.61
CA LEU A 181 -12.09 -5.90 1.79
C LEU A 181 -12.28 -6.33 0.33
N ASN A 182 -12.07 -5.41 -0.62
CA ASN A 182 -12.13 -5.70 -2.05
C ASN A 182 -11.02 -6.65 -2.55
N ILE A 183 -9.93 -6.75 -1.80
CA ILE A 183 -8.80 -7.63 -2.07
C ILE A 183 -8.64 -8.63 -0.92
N SER A 184 -8.29 -9.87 -1.22
CA SER A 184 -7.90 -10.86 -0.21
C SER A 184 -6.47 -10.54 0.24
N PRO A 185 -6.25 -10.09 1.48
CA PRO A 185 -4.92 -9.67 1.87
C PRO A 185 -3.96 -10.86 1.92
N SER A 186 -2.75 -10.68 1.38
CA SER A 186 -1.75 -11.74 1.31
C SER A 186 -0.93 -11.88 2.59
N LYS A 187 -0.88 -10.82 3.43
CA LYS A 187 -0.07 -10.77 4.65
C LYS A 187 -0.81 -10.05 5.78
N PHE A 188 -0.87 -10.75 6.92
CA PHE A 188 -1.36 -10.25 8.19
C PHE A 188 -0.20 -10.24 9.16
N PHE A 189 -0.14 -9.23 10.02
CA PHE A 189 0.90 -9.11 11.02
C PHE A 189 0.30 -8.85 12.39
N LYS A 190 0.74 -9.61 13.38
CA LYS A 190 0.51 -9.35 14.79
C LYS A 190 1.60 -8.42 15.34
N SER A 191 1.33 -7.85 16.51
CA SER A 191 2.31 -7.04 17.23
C SER A 191 3.62 -7.79 17.43
N GLY A 192 4.74 -7.18 17.02
CA GLY A 192 6.09 -7.73 17.15
C GLY A 192 6.60 -8.53 15.95
N GLU A 193 5.74 -8.88 14.99
CA GLU A 193 6.17 -9.60 13.76
C GLU A 193 6.84 -8.68 12.74
N ILE A 194 6.49 -7.39 12.77
CA ILE A 194 7.09 -6.31 11.98
C ILE A 194 7.25 -5.06 12.84
N ASN A 195 8.11 -4.13 12.41
CA ASN A 195 8.34 -2.86 13.10
C ASN A 195 7.20 -1.84 12.88
N TRP A 196 5.95 -2.25 13.04
CA TRP A 196 4.76 -1.40 12.98
C TRP A 196 4.12 -1.28 14.36
N TYR A 197 3.48 -0.15 14.62
CA TYR A 197 2.75 0.05 15.87
C TYR A 197 1.37 -0.61 15.80
N ILE A 198 1.21 -1.78 16.43
CA ILE A 198 -0.03 -2.56 16.42
C ILE A 198 -0.60 -2.64 17.85
N PRO A 199 -1.27 -1.58 18.35
CA PRO A 199 -1.84 -1.58 19.68
C PRO A 199 -2.99 -2.57 19.79
N ASN A 200 -3.17 -3.22 20.94
CA ASN A 200 -4.29 -4.11 21.19
C ASN A 200 -5.48 -3.32 21.77
N VAL A 201 -6.28 -2.68 20.89
CA VAL A 201 -7.45 -1.88 21.27
C VAL A 201 -8.69 -2.33 20.50
N SER A 202 -9.87 -1.99 21.03
CA SER A 202 -11.16 -2.24 20.38
C SER A 202 -11.50 -1.18 19.33
N GLU A 203 -12.41 -1.53 18.42
CA GLU A 203 -12.89 -0.69 17.32
C GLU A 203 -13.48 0.62 17.83
N ARG A 204 -14.15 0.60 19.00
CA ARG A 204 -14.72 1.79 19.62
C ARG A 204 -13.67 2.88 19.89
N ASN A 205 -12.42 2.53 20.15
CA ASN A 205 -11.35 3.50 20.37
C ASN A 205 -10.87 4.20 19.08
N ILE A 206 -11.24 3.65 17.92
CA ILE A 206 -10.90 4.15 16.58
C ILE A 206 -12.10 4.84 15.94
N ALA A 207 -13.30 4.27 16.06
CA ALA A 207 -14.51 4.71 15.35
C ALA A 207 -14.89 6.19 15.58
N PHE A 208 -14.51 6.75 16.73
CA PHE A 208 -14.77 8.15 17.11
C PHE A 208 -13.56 9.07 16.99
N ARG A 209 -12.46 8.59 16.40
CA ARG A 209 -11.26 9.42 16.18
C ARG A 209 -11.52 10.44 15.09
N VAL A 210 -10.97 11.63 15.30
CA VAL A 210 -10.95 12.70 14.29
C VAL A 210 -10.02 12.25 13.15
N PRO A 211 -10.48 12.25 11.90
CA PRO A 211 -9.62 11.93 10.76
C PRO A 211 -8.41 12.85 10.69
N ASP A 212 -7.24 12.28 10.42
CA ASP A 212 -5.95 13.00 10.36
C ASP A 212 -5.09 12.58 9.15
N VAL A 213 -5.63 11.76 8.24
CA VAL A 213 -5.04 11.57 6.92
C VAL A 213 -5.05 12.93 6.21
N PRO A 214 -3.91 13.40 5.67
CA PRO A 214 -3.84 14.67 4.96
C PRO A 214 -4.92 14.75 3.89
N LEU A 215 -5.64 15.86 3.81
CA LEU A 215 -6.54 16.12 2.69
C LEU A 215 -5.65 16.60 1.53
N GLY A 216 -5.67 15.89 0.41
CA GLY A 216 -4.79 16.19 -0.72
C GLY A 216 -4.91 17.66 -1.14
N GLY A 217 -3.83 18.43 -0.97
CA GLY A 217 -3.82 19.87 -1.24
C GLY A 217 -2.87 20.69 -0.37
N GLU A 218 -2.42 20.20 0.77
CA GLU A 218 -1.45 20.92 1.60
C GLU A 218 -0.03 20.47 1.25
N GLU A 219 0.58 21.15 0.28
CA GLU A 219 2.02 21.41 0.39
C GLU A 219 2.20 22.16 1.72
N GLU A 220 2.71 21.46 2.74
CA GLU A 220 3.26 22.10 3.94
C GLU A 220 4.39 23.04 3.51
N THR A 221 4.03 24.28 3.21
CA THR A 221 4.94 25.41 3.19
C THR A 221 5.40 25.65 4.63
N ASP A 222 6.60 25.16 4.95
CA ASP A 222 7.44 25.77 5.99
C ASP A 222 8.11 27.02 5.40
#